data_AF-A0A015LWP7-F1
#
_entry.id   AF-A0A015LWP7-F1
#
_cell.length_a   1.000
_cell.length_b   1.000
_cell.length_c   1.000
_cell.angle_alpha   90.00
_cell.angle_beta   90.00
_cell.angle_gamma   90.00
#
_symmetry.space_group_name_H-M   'P 1'
#
loop_
_entity.id
_entity.type
_entity.pdbx_description
1 polymer ?
#
loop_
_entity_poly.entity_id
_entity_poly.type
_entity_poly.pdbx_seq_one_letter_code
_entity_poly.pdbx_strand_id
1 'polypeptide(L)'
;MLTIITNNKHITKKYDKPYLINSDQPMMNTKYRISKYLTSVFCGLPIDIETRNKYFLRIRQLLLDKLVVIENRLKKQKKNRQTTTYIKFSHGRRTWYLGFYIPCLFCSNVCAYVMSRNRKVCQNCRSKVIVTPTPPPQDTFKNYCQSKQIVSKRIGVTYTKKVSMHSGTGNYLVTYSNLGINKQFKTMKEQEKYKKRFKNSLKTHKNKWNYTNNRFESKPVISKH
;
A
#
# COMPACT_ATOMS: atom_id res chain seq x y z
N MET A 1 -13.08 5.81 -30.47
CA MET A 1 -13.30 4.39 -30.83
C MET A 1 -13.21 3.54 -29.57
N LEU A 2 -14.25 2.78 -29.23
CA LEU A 2 -14.24 1.88 -28.06
C LEU A 2 -13.63 0.55 -28.49
N THR A 3 -12.38 0.30 -28.11
CA THR A 3 -11.68 -0.95 -28.38
C THR A 3 -11.78 -1.85 -27.15
N ILE A 4 -12.20 -3.09 -27.32
CA ILE A 4 -12.29 -4.08 -26.23
C ILE A 4 -11.11 -5.03 -26.37
N ILE A 5 -10.48 -5.37 -25.25
CA ILE A 5 -9.24 -6.14 -25.17
C ILE A 5 -9.38 -7.29 -24.18
N THR A 6 -8.59 -8.33 -24.41
CA THR A 6 -8.48 -9.49 -23.54
C THR A 6 -7.02 -9.74 -23.17
N ASN A 7 -6.79 -10.32 -21.99
CA ASN A 7 -5.47 -10.77 -21.56
C ASN A 7 -4.99 -12.05 -22.28
N ASN A 8 -5.87 -12.72 -23.03
CA ASN A 8 -5.52 -13.96 -23.72
C ASN A 8 -4.63 -13.67 -24.95
N LYS A 9 -3.32 -13.90 -24.80
CA LYS A 9 -2.33 -13.71 -25.87
C LYS A 9 -2.61 -14.54 -27.12
N HIS A 10 -3.27 -15.69 -27.00
CA HIS A 10 -3.61 -16.51 -28.17
C HIS A 10 -4.66 -15.83 -29.04
N ILE A 11 -5.63 -15.12 -28.43
CA ILE A 11 -6.64 -14.37 -29.19
C ILE A 11 -5.99 -13.16 -29.86
N THR A 12 -5.13 -12.43 -29.15
CA THR A 12 -4.43 -11.26 -29.74
C THR A 12 -3.41 -11.65 -30.82
N LYS A 13 -2.83 -12.85 -30.76
CA LYS A 13 -1.94 -13.38 -31.80
C LYS A 13 -2.71 -13.97 -32.98
N LYS A 14 -3.85 -14.62 -32.74
CA LYS A 14 -4.69 -15.21 -33.79
C LYS A 14 -5.26 -14.13 -34.72
N TYR A 15 -5.52 -12.95 -34.15
CA TYR A 15 -5.98 -11.78 -34.88
C TYR A 15 -4.90 -10.70 -34.72
N ASP A 16 -3.87 -10.72 -35.59
CA ASP A 16 -2.74 -9.76 -35.57
C ASP A 16 -3.17 -8.27 -35.60
N LYS A 17 -4.45 -8.02 -35.91
CA LYS A 17 -5.09 -6.71 -35.87
C LYS A 17 -6.24 -6.72 -34.86
N PRO A 18 -6.49 -5.60 -34.15
CA PRO A 18 -7.68 -5.47 -33.30
C PRO A 18 -8.93 -5.79 -34.12
N TYR A 19 -9.83 -6.60 -33.57
CA TYR A 19 -11.04 -7.06 -34.27
C TYR A 19 -11.82 -5.87 -34.83
N LEU A 20 -11.77 -5.71 -36.16
CA LEU A 20 -12.48 -4.66 -36.88
C LEU A 20 -13.96 -5.04 -36.94
N ILE A 21 -14.79 -4.22 -36.30
CA ILE A 21 -16.24 -4.40 -36.32
C ILE A 21 -16.78 -3.50 -37.42
N ASN A 22 -17.25 -4.13 -38.50
CA ASN A 22 -17.96 -3.44 -39.57
C ASN A 22 -19.46 -3.41 -39.25
N SER A 23 -20.10 -2.32 -39.64
CA SER A 23 -21.53 -2.07 -39.47
C SER A 23 -22.00 -1.27 -40.68
N ASP A 24 -23.11 -1.68 -41.28
CA ASP A 24 -23.71 -0.98 -42.42
C ASP A 24 -24.35 0.35 -42.00
N GLN A 25 -24.52 0.55 -40.69
CA GLN A 25 -25.03 1.79 -40.10
C GLN A 25 -23.88 2.76 -39.73
N PRO A 26 -24.03 4.07 -39.97
CA PRO A 26 -22.99 5.08 -39.69
C PRO A 26 -22.69 5.22 -38.20
N MET A 27 -23.71 5.04 -37.34
CA MET A 27 -23.55 4.99 -35.88
C MET A 27 -23.77 3.58 -35.37
N MET A 28 -22.67 2.88 -35.10
CA MET A 28 -22.71 1.51 -34.61
C MET A 28 -23.13 1.43 -33.13
N ASN A 29 -24.20 0.70 -32.84
CA ASN A 29 -24.73 0.49 -31.49
C ASN A 29 -23.70 -0.18 -30.55
N THR A 30 -23.47 0.39 -29.36
CA THR A 30 -22.54 -0.15 -28.35
C THR A 30 -22.83 -1.61 -27.95
N LYS A 31 -24.12 -1.98 -27.81
CA LYS A 31 -24.54 -3.37 -27.53
C LYS A 31 -24.13 -4.31 -28.66
N TYR A 32 -24.24 -3.87 -29.90
CA TYR A 32 -23.81 -4.63 -31.07
C TYR A 32 -22.29 -4.79 -31.10
N ARG A 33 -21.53 -3.72 -30.84
CA ARG A 33 -20.05 -3.76 -30.74
C ARG A 33 -19.57 -4.78 -29.72
N ILE A 34 -20.14 -4.73 -28.52
CA ILE A 34 -19.81 -5.68 -27.45
C ILE A 34 -20.20 -7.10 -27.85
N SER A 35 -21.36 -7.30 -28.49
CA SER A 35 -21.80 -8.63 -28.93
C SER A 35 -20.85 -9.24 -29.99
N LYS A 36 -20.44 -8.45 -31.00
CA LYS A 36 -19.51 -8.91 -32.03
C LYS A 36 -18.13 -9.23 -31.46
N TYR A 37 -17.62 -8.37 -30.57
CA TYR A 37 -16.38 -8.64 -29.86
C TYR A 37 -16.45 -9.92 -29.02
N LEU A 38 -17.51 -10.09 -28.22
CA LEU A 38 -17.67 -11.28 -27.39
C LEU A 38 -17.75 -12.55 -28.23
N THR A 39 -18.43 -12.50 -29.38
CA THR A 39 -18.50 -13.63 -30.31
C THR A 39 -17.10 -14.05 -30.76
N SER A 40 -16.28 -13.08 -31.19
CA SER A 40 -14.88 -13.34 -31.56
C SER A 40 -14.06 -13.95 -30.42
N VAL A 41 -14.18 -13.40 -29.21
CA VAL A 41 -13.47 -13.92 -28.03
C VAL A 41 -13.90 -15.35 -27.72
N PHE A 42 -15.20 -15.62 -27.63
CA PHE A 42 -15.72 -16.94 -27.31
C PHE A 42 -15.34 -17.99 -28.33
N CYS A 43 -15.33 -17.67 -29.63
CA CYS A 43 -14.82 -18.56 -30.67
C CYS A 43 -13.34 -18.93 -30.48
N GLY A 44 -12.54 -18.04 -29.88
CA GLY A 44 -11.14 -18.29 -29.54
C GLY A 44 -10.93 -18.99 -28.19
N LEU A 45 -11.99 -19.15 -27.37
CA LEU A 45 -11.90 -19.82 -26.07
C LEU A 45 -12.27 -21.31 -26.19
N PRO A 46 -11.56 -22.21 -25.50
CA PRO A 46 -11.89 -23.62 -25.44
C PRO A 46 -13.01 -23.84 -24.42
N ILE A 47 -14.22 -23.44 -24.82
CA ILE A 47 -15.47 -23.54 -24.07
C ILE A 47 -16.49 -24.13 -25.05
N ASP A 48 -17.32 -25.05 -24.60
CA ASP A 48 -18.42 -25.64 -25.37
C ASP A 48 -19.51 -24.61 -25.72
N ILE A 49 -20.29 -24.92 -26.75
CA ILE A 49 -21.28 -23.97 -27.29
C ILE A 49 -22.42 -23.68 -26.31
N GLU A 50 -22.83 -24.66 -25.52
CA GLU A 50 -23.91 -24.51 -24.52
C GLU A 50 -23.49 -23.54 -23.42
N THR A 51 -22.29 -23.73 -22.88
CA THR A 51 -21.69 -22.86 -21.88
C THR A 51 -21.46 -21.45 -22.43
N ARG A 52 -21.02 -21.32 -23.68
CA ARG A 52 -20.90 -20.00 -24.34
C ARG A 52 -22.26 -19.29 -24.35
N ASN A 53 -23.32 -19.95 -24.80
CA ASN A 53 -24.66 -19.38 -24.87
C ASN A 53 -25.19 -18.98 -23.49
N LYS A 54 -24.94 -19.81 -22.47
CA LYS A 54 -25.31 -19.53 -21.06
C LYS A 54 -24.68 -18.24 -20.54
N TYR A 55 -23.38 -18.03 -20.78
CA TYR A 55 -22.67 -16.88 -20.23
C TYR A 55 -22.69 -15.63 -21.12
N PHE A 56 -22.96 -15.78 -22.42
CA PHE A 56 -22.88 -14.69 -23.40
C PHE A 56 -23.71 -13.47 -23.00
N LEU A 57 -24.99 -13.68 -22.72
CA LEU A 57 -25.91 -12.60 -22.35
C LEU A 57 -25.49 -11.91 -21.06
N ARG A 58 -25.08 -12.70 -20.06
CA ARG A 58 -24.64 -12.18 -18.77
C ARG A 58 -23.38 -11.34 -18.89
N ILE A 59 -22.38 -11.81 -19.63
CA ILE A 59 -21.11 -11.11 -19.83
C ILE A 59 -21.31 -9.84 -20.66
N ARG A 60 -22.17 -9.89 -21.68
CA ARG A 60 -22.56 -8.70 -22.44
C ARG A 60 -23.15 -7.62 -21.54
N GLN A 61 -24.07 -8.01 -20.65
CA GLN A 61 -24.65 -7.07 -19.69
C GLN A 61 -23.59 -6.50 -18.75
N LEU A 62 -22.73 -7.36 -18.19
CA LEU A 62 -21.65 -6.91 -17.30
C LEU A 62 -20.70 -5.93 -17.98
N LEU A 63 -20.39 -6.10 -19.27
CA LEU A 63 -19.56 -5.15 -20.02
C LEU A 63 -20.28 -3.82 -20.27
N LEU A 64 -21.58 -3.83 -20.56
CA LEU A 64 -22.39 -2.61 -20.70
C LEU A 64 -22.43 -1.84 -19.37
N ASP A 65 -22.75 -2.52 -18.28
CA ASP A 65 -22.78 -1.93 -16.94
C ASP A 65 -21.40 -1.36 -16.59
N LYS A 66 -20.33 -2.08 -16.94
CA LYS A 66 -18.96 -1.65 -16.69
C LYS A 66 -18.61 -0.36 -17.44
N LEU A 67 -19.04 -0.23 -18.69
CA LEU A 67 -18.83 0.96 -19.50
C LEU A 67 -19.50 2.19 -18.85
N VAL A 68 -20.77 2.06 -18.45
CA VAL A 68 -21.52 3.11 -17.75
C VAL A 68 -20.81 3.52 -16.45
N VAL A 69 -20.34 2.54 -15.68
CA VAL A 69 -19.60 2.80 -14.43
C VAL A 69 -18.28 3.55 -14.69
N ILE A 70 -17.56 3.22 -15.76
CA ILE A 70 -16.33 3.90 -16.17
C ILE A 70 -16.61 5.35 -16.56
N GLU A 71 -17.59 5.59 -17.43
CA GLU A 71 -17.95 6.94 -17.88
C GLU A 71 -18.39 7.83 -16.71
N ASN A 72 -19.25 7.29 -15.83
CA ASN A 72 -19.69 7.97 -14.63
C ASN A 72 -18.54 8.26 -13.66
N ARG A 73 -17.52 7.40 -13.62
CA ARG A 73 -16.33 7.65 -12.78
C ARG A 73 -15.50 8.80 -13.33
N LEU A 74 -15.29 8.86 -14.65
CA LEU A 74 -14.52 9.90 -15.32
C LEU A 74 -15.13 11.29 -15.12
N LYS A 75 -16.46 11.38 -15.14
CA LYS A 75 -17.22 12.63 -14.92
C LYS A 75 -17.17 13.15 -13.47
N LYS A 76 -16.86 12.30 -12.49
CA LYS A 76 -16.85 12.70 -11.06
C LYS A 76 -15.58 13.45 -10.69
N GLN A 77 -15.71 14.45 -9.80
CA GLN A 77 -14.63 15.36 -9.41
C GLN A 77 -13.98 15.02 -8.05
N LYS A 78 -14.75 14.67 -7.02
CA LYS A 78 -14.30 14.60 -5.61
C LYS A 78 -14.39 13.19 -4.98
N LYS A 79 -13.81 12.13 -5.59
CA LYS A 79 -13.70 10.79 -4.97
C LYS A 79 -12.48 9.99 -5.44
N ASN A 80 -11.64 9.51 -4.51
CA ASN A 80 -10.45 8.69 -4.80
C ASN A 80 -10.73 7.18 -4.98
N ARG A 81 -11.99 6.77 -5.14
CA ARG A 81 -12.33 5.36 -5.36
C ARG A 81 -11.86 4.90 -6.74
N GLN A 82 -11.08 3.83 -6.75
CA GLN A 82 -10.57 3.18 -7.96
C GLN A 82 -11.64 2.30 -8.58
N THR A 83 -11.78 2.37 -9.91
CA THR A 83 -12.70 1.54 -10.69
C THR A 83 -11.88 0.78 -11.72
N THR A 84 -11.96 -0.54 -11.75
CA THR A 84 -11.26 -1.33 -12.77
C THR A 84 -11.87 -1.14 -14.15
N THR A 85 -11.07 -1.28 -15.21
CA THR A 85 -11.51 -1.14 -16.62
C THR A 85 -12.00 -2.44 -17.25
N TYR A 86 -11.92 -3.54 -16.50
CA TYR A 86 -12.20 -4.89 -16.96
C TYR A 86 -13.15 -5.65 -16.02
N ILE A 87 -13.69 -6.75 -16.52
CA ILE A 87 -14.40 -7.78 -15.80
C ILE A 87 -13.55 -9.06 -15.78
N LYS A 88 -13.72 -9.87 -14.75
CA LYS A 88 -13.13 -11.20 -14.63
C LYS A 88 -14.18 -12.22 -15.03
N PHE A 89 -13.86 -13.07 -15.99
CA PHE A 89 -14.67 -14.23 -16.36
C PHE A 89 -13.86 -15.48 -16.05
N SER A 90 -14.49 -16.47 -15.42
CA SER A 90 -13.83 -17.71 -15.04
C SER A 90 -14.75 -18.87 -15.33
N HIS A 91 -14.19 -19.92 -15.93
CA HIS A 91 -14.90 -21.15 -16.23
C HIS A 91 -13.94 -22.33 -16.05
N GLY A 92 -14.34 -23.30 -15.24
CA GLY A 92 -13.46 -24.37 -14.78
C GLY A 92 -12.19 -23.81 -14.12
N ARG A 93 -11.02 -24.27 -14.58
CA ARG A 93 -9.70 -23.82 -14.09
C ARG A 93 -9.14 -22.59 -14.81
N ARG A 94 -9.85 -22.05 -15.81
CA ARG A 94 -9.35 -20.96 -16.67
C ARG A 94 -10.01 -19.63 -16.31
N THR A 95 -9.21 -18.57 -16.32
CA THR A 95 -9.67 -17.20 -16.04
C THR A 95 -9.24 -16.27 -17.16
N TRP A 96 -10.18 -15.47 -17.63
CA TRP A 96 -9.96 -14.43 -18.63
C TRP A 96 -10.42 -13.08 -18.09
N TYR A 97 -9.70 -12.05 -18.49
CA TYR A 97 -10.04 -10.67 -18.22
C TYR A 97 -10.48 -10.02 -19.53
N LEU A 98 -11.68 -9.44 -19.51
CA LEU A 98 -12.30 -8.78 -20.65
C LEU A 98 -12.53 -7.33 -20.26
N GLY A 99 -12.05 -6.37 -21.04
CA GLY A 99 -12.16 -4.97 -20.65
C GLY A 99 -11.97 -4.01 -21.79
N PHE A 100 -12.16 -2.73 -21.48
CA PHE A 100 -12.02 -1.66 -22.47
C PHE A 100 -10.58 -1.16 -22.51
N TYR A 101 -10.06 -0.98 -23.72
CA TYR A 101 -8.79 -0.31 -23.95
C TYR A 101 -8.96 1.18 -23.62
N ILE A 102 -8.33 1.58 -22.53
CA ILE A 102 -8.21 2.97 -22.14
C ILE A 102 -6.71 3.23 -22.01
N PRO A 103 -6.14 4.24 -22.68
CA PRO A 103 -4.72 4.52 -22.55
C PRO A 103 -4.41 5.06 -21.16
N CYS A 104 -3.31 4.60 -20.59
CA CYS A 104 -2.72 5.17 -19.38
C CYS A 104 -2.19 6.57 -19.68
N LEU A 105 -2.43 7.52 -18.75
CA LEU A 105 -2.00 8.90 -18.90
C LEU A 105 -0.47 9.06 -18.98
N PHE A 106 0.30 8.11 -18.42
CA PHE A 106 1.75 8.25 -18.25
C PHE A 106 2.59 7.43 -19.20
N CYS A 107 2.07 6.33 -19.74
CA CYS A 107 2.85 5.39 -20.54
C CYS A 107 2.08 4.83 -21.74
N SER A 108 0.88 5.33 -22.01
CA SER A 108 -0.01 4.89 -23.10
C SER A 108 -0.40 3.40 -23.11
N ASN A 109 0.15 2.59 -22.19
CA ASN A 109 -0.23 1.19 -21.97
C ASN A 109 -1.69 1.07 -21.54
N VAL A 110 -2.22 -0.15 -21.65
CA VAL A 110 -3.56 -0.50 -21.16
C VAL A 110 -3.74 -0.06 -19.70
N CYS A 111 -4.72 0.80 -19.49
CA CYS A 111 -5.16 1.26 -18.18
C CYS A 111 -5.89 0.14 -17.44
N ALA A 112 -5.52 -0.07 -16.17
CA ALA A 112 -6.18 -1.01 -15.28
C ALA A 112 -7.24 -0.32 -14.42
N TYR A 113 -7.03 0.96 -14.07
CA TYR A 113 -7.88 1.71 -13.16
C TYR A 113 -8.22 3.10 -13.64
N VAL A 114 -9.49 3.45 -13.45
CA VAL A 114 -10.04 4.78 -13.68
C VAL A 114 -10.44 5.39 -12.33
N MET A 115 -10.08 6.66 -12.14
CA MET A 115 -10.42 7.46 -10.97
C MET A 115 -11.12 8.77 -11.40
N SER A 116 -11.58 9.55 -10.41
CA SER A 116 -12.14 10.89 -10.64
C SER A 116 -11.16 11.81 -11.38
N ARG A 117 -11.68 12.86 -12.02
CA ARG A 117 -10.91 13.85 -12.78
C ARG A 117 -10.17 13.27 -13.99
N ASN A 118 -10.82 12.37 -14.71
CA ASN A 118 -10.26 11.73 -15.92
C ASN A 118 -8.89 11.03 -15.69
N ARG A 119 -8.57 10.65 -14.44
CA ARG A 119 -7.30 9.98 -14.10
C ARG A 119 -7.38 8.51 -14.52
N LYS A 120 -6.55 8.15 -15.50
CA LYS A 120 -6.47 6.81 -16.10
C LYS A 120 -5.06 6.26 -15.89
N VAL A 121 -4.93 5.19 -15.11
CA VAL A 121 -3.62 4.61 -14.78
C VAL A 121 -3.55 3.11 -15.02
N CYS A 122 -2.40 2.68 -15.56
CA CYS A 122 -2.02 1.27 -15.58
C CYS A 122 -1.53 0.83 -14.19
N GLN A 123 -1.33 -0.48 -14.04
CA GLN A 123 -0.78 -1.05 -12.81
C GLN A 123 0.57 -0.44 -12.43
N ASN A 124 1.46 -0.23 -13.41
CA ASN A 124 2.83 0.22 -13.18
C ASN A 124 2.92 1.70 -12.82
N CYS A 125 1.99 2.53 -13.31
CA CYS A 125 1.94 3.97 -13.00
C CYS A 125 1.00 4.30 -11.83
N ARG A 126 0.45 3.28 -11.15
CA ARG A 126 -0.51 3.46 -10.05
C ARG A 126 0.06 4.30 -8.91
N SER A 127 1.33 4.10 -8.57
CA SER A 127 2.03 4.85 -7.52
C SER A 127 2.08 6.35 -7.78
N LYS A 128 2.17 6.76 -9.05
CA LYS A 128 2.24 8.19 -9.44
C LYS A 128 0.97 8.99 -9.14
N VAL A 129 -0.14 8.32 -8.83
CA VAL A 129 -1.46 8.96 -8.62
C VAL A 129 -1.98 8.80 -7.19
N ILE A 130 -1.38 7.93 -6.40
CA ILE A 130 -1.72 7.77 -4.99
C ILE A 130 -0.88 8.79 -4.20
N VAL A 131 -1.49 9.94 -3.91
CA VAL A 131 -0.94 10.86 -2.89
C VAL A 131 -1.43 10.36 -1.54
N THR A 132 -0.54 9.71 -0.79
CA THR A 132 -0.77 9.46 0.63
C THR A 132 -0.61 10.81 1.33
N PRO A 133 -1.64 11.36 2.01
CA PRO A 133 -1.46 12.56 2.80
C PRO A 133 -0.38 12.28 3.86
N THR A 134 0.55 13.22 4.03
CA THR A 134 1.56 13.13 5.09
C THR A 134 0.82 12.94 6.41
N PRO A 135 1.19 11.94 7.25
CA PRO A 135 0.56 11.78 8.54
C PRO A 135 0.70 13.09 9.32
N PRO A 136 -0.33 13.51 10.08
CA PRO A 136 -0.23 14.71 10.89
C PRO A 136 1.01 14.59 11.80
N PRO A 137 1.79 15.67 11.97
CA PRO A 137 2.92 15.68 12.90
C PRO A 137 2.44 15.17 14.26
N GLN A 138 2.96 14.02 14.71
CA GLN A 138 2.66 13.54 16.05
C GLN A 138 3.34 14.50 17.03
N ASP A 139 2.53 15.25 17.77
CA ASP A 139 3.03 16.27 18.68
C ASP A 139 3.91 15.61 19.75
N THR A 140 5.15 16.08 19.77
CA THR A 140 6.25 15.67 20.65
C THR A 140 5.83 15.69 22.13
N PHE A 141 6.20 14.64 22.87
CA PHE A 141 6.08 14.48 24.33
C PHE A 141 6.32 15.79 25.13
N LYS A 142 5.27 16.57 25.42
CA LYS A 142 5.40 17.89 26.08
C LYS A 142 4.84 17.96 27.50
N ASN A 143 3.91 17.08 27.89
CA ASN A 143 3.03 17.40 29.02
C ASN A 143 3.53 16.94 30.40
N TYR A 144 4.57 16.11 30.50
CA TYR A 144 5.19 15.76 31.77
C TYR A 144 6.65 15.39 31.54
N CYS A 145 7.59 16.10 32.16
CA CYS A 145 9.02 15.82 32.09
C CYS A 145 9.63 15.97 33.48
N GLN A 146 9.92 14.85 34.14
CA GLN A 146 10.62 14.85 35.42
C GLN A 146 12.05 14.38 35.23
N SER A 147 13.01 15.19 35.68
CA SER A 147 14.42 14.83 35.71
C SER A 147 14.93 14.78 37.15
N LYS A 148 15.61 13.70 37.52
CA LYS A 148 16.31 13.61 38.80
C LYS A 148 17.72 13.08 38.64
N GLN A 149 18.64 13.57 39.46
CA GLN A 149 19.98 13.01 39.57
C GLN A 149 19.95 11.84 40.56
N ILE A 150 20.50 10.70 40.14
CA ILE A 150 20.54 9.47 40.93
C ILE A 150 21.99 9.19 41.27
N VAL A 151 22.26 9.01 42.56
CA VAL A 151 23.56 8.61 43.08
C VAL A 151 23.47 7.19 43.61
N SER A 152 24.04 6.23 42.89
CA SER A 152 24.10 4.84 43.34
C SER A 152 25.35 4.63 44.18
N LYS A 153 25.20 4.62 45.51
CA LYS A 153 26.31 4.31 46.43
C LYS A 153 26.85 2.89 46.24
N ARG A 154 25.97 1.92 45.97
CA ARG A 154 26.31 0.50 45.77
C ARG A 154 27.20 0.24 44.54
N ILE A 155 26.95 0.98 43.45
CA ILE A 155 27.65 0.80 42.16
C ILE A 155 28.71 1.89 41.96
N GLY A 156 28.72 2.93 42.79
CA GLY A 156 29.65 4.05 42.69
C GLY A 156 29.44 4.90 41.44
N VAL A 157 28.19 5.06 40.97
CA VAL A 157 27.86 5.85 39.76
C VAL A 157 26.83 6.92 40.03
N THR A 158 26.94 8.02 39.31
CA THR A 158 25.98 9.12 39.28
C THR A 158 25.41 9.27 37.88
N TYR A 159 24.10 9.50 37.74
CA TYR A 159 23.50 9.75 36.42
C TYR A 159 22.19 10.53 36.58
N THR A 160 21.80 11.26 35.54
CA THR A 160 20.50 11.91 35.46
C THR A 160 19.50 10.98 34.79
N LYS A 161 18.34 10.76 35.41
CA LYS A 161 17.20 10.05 34.83
C LYS A 161 16.12 11.06 34.50
N LYS A 162 15.72 11.14 33.23
CA LYS A 162 14.58 11.92 32.73
C LYS A 162 13.44 10.98 32.37
N VAL A 163 12.21 11.30 32.74
CA VAL A 163 11.00 10.56 32.37
C VAL A 163 10.05 11.55 31.70
N SER A 164 9.65 11.27 30.46
CA SER A 164 8.63 12.04 29.75
C SER A 164 7.40 11.19 29.42
N MET A 165 6.19 11.75 29.54
CA MET A 165 4.93 11.02 29.35
C MET A 165 4.11 11.58 28.19
N HIS A 166 3.48 10.69 27.42
CA HIS A 166 2.50 11.06 26.40
C HIS A 166 1.12 11.21 27.03
N SER A 167 0.56 12.42 26.99
CA SER A 167 -0.83 12.65 27.42
C SER A 167 -1.77 11.85 26.51
N GLY A 168 -2.47 10.87 27.07
CA GLY A 168 -3.50 10.09 26.38
C GLY A 168 -3.22 8.60 26.17
N THR A 169 -1.98 8.11 26.34
CA THR A 169 -1.68 6.67 26.14
C THR A 169 -1.03 5.98 27.33
N GLY A 170 -0.72 6.70 28.42
CA GLY A 170 0.00 6.15 29.58
C GLY A 170 1.45 5.75 29.30
N ASN A 171 1.92 5.96 28.07
CA ASN A 171 3.28 5.60 27.66
C ASN A 171 4.28 6.64 28.19
N TYR A 172 5.37 6.14 28.77
CA TYR A 172 6.47 6.96 29.27
C TYR A 172 7.78 6.59 28.57
N LEU A 173 8.58 7.61 28.28
CA LEU A 173 9.92 7.55 27.75
C LEU A 173 10.90 7.85 28.88
N VAL A 174 11.94 7.03 29.04
CA VAL A 174 12.95 7.23 30.09
C VAL A 174 14.32 7.40 29.45
N THR A 175 14.95 8.54 29.69
CA THR A 175 16.27 8.89 29.16
C THR A 175 17.27 8.98 30.30
N TYR A 176 18.46 8.38 30.13
CA TYR A 176 19.55 8.47 31.11
C TYR A 176 20.69 9.30 30.51
N SER A 177 21.22 10.26 31.25
CA SER A 177 22.30 11.13 30.78
C SER A 177 23.31 11.42 31.88
N ASN A 178 24.47 11.98 31.52
CA ASN A 178 25.48 12.46 32.46
C ASN A 178 25.98 11.36 33.43
N LEU A 179 26.32 10.18 32.89
CA LEU A 179 26.86 9.08 33.69
C LEU A 179 28.28 9.43 34.18
N GLY A 180 28.42 9.71 35.48
CA GLY A 180 29.67 9.89 36.20
C GLY A 180 30.02 8.64 37.02
N ILE A 181 31.31 8.38 37.18
CA ILE A 181 31.83 7.33 38.07
C ILE A 181 32.48 8.02 39.25
N ASN A 182 32.14 7.56 40.45
CA ASN A 182 32.64 8.14 41.68
C ASN A 182 34.13 7.76 41.86
N LYS A 183 34.95 8.70 42.37
CA LYS A 183 36.43 8.63 42.38
C LYS A 183 37.04 7.53 43.28
N GLN A 184 36.24 6.63 43.84
CA GLN A 184 36.73 5.54 44.69
C GLN A 184 37.48 4.43 43.92
N PHE A 185 37.41 4.40 42.59
CA PHE A 185 38.11 3.41 41.77
C PHE A 185 39.49 3.95 41.34
N LYS A 186 40.55 3.27 41.77
CA LYS A 186 41.95 3.73 41.60
C LYS A 186 42.49 3.49 40.18
N THR A 187 41.87 2.60 39.39
CA THR A 187 42.38 2.23 38.06
C THR A 187 41.35 2.37 36.93
N MET A 188 41.82 2.70 35.72
CA MET A 188 40.95 2.80 34.53
C MET A 188 40.23 1.49 34.19
N LYS A 189 40.89 0.33 34.41
CA LYS A 189 40.29 -1.00 34.18
C LYS A 189 39.08 -1.26 35.08
N GLU A 190 39.13 -0.81 36.34
CA GLU A 190 37.99 -0.92 37.26
C GLU A 190 36.83 -0.06 36.78
N GLN A 191 37.09 1.18 36.37
CA GLN A 191 36.05 2.08 35.86
C GLN A 191 35.33 1.47 34.64
N GLU A 192 36.04 0.89 33.69
CA GLU A 192 35.43 0.21 32.53
C GLU A 192 34.60 -1.02 32.92
N LYS A 193 35.08 -1.81 33.89
CA LYS A 193 34.35 -2.97 34.42
C LYS A 193 33.00 -2.54 35.02
N TYR A 194 32.97 -1.43 35.76
CA TYR A 194 31.73 -0.88 36.33
C TYR A 194 30.81 -0.27 35.26
N LYS A 195 31.33 0.44 34.24
CA LYS A 195 30.53 0.86 33.07
C LYS A 195 29.87 -0.33 32.38
N LYS A 196 30.61 -1.43 32.19
CA LYS A 196 30.08 -2.67 31.60
C LYS A 196 29.01 -3.31 32.48
N ARG A 197 29.20 -3.38 33.80
CA ARG A 197 28.18 -3.87 34.75
C ARG A 197 26.89 -3.05 34.71
N PHE A 198 27.00 -1.72 34.72
CA PHE A 198 25.85 -0.83 34.59
C PHE A 198 25.12 -1.00 33.25
N LYS A 199 25.86 -1.08 32.14
CA LYS A 199 25.28 -1.40 30.83
C LYS A 199 24.59 -2.77 30.83
N ASN A 200 25.15 -3.77 31.52
CA ASN A 200 24.55 -5.10 31.62
C ASN A 200 23.30 -5.14 32.51
N SER A 201 23.24 -4.35 33.60
CA SER A 201 22.01 -4.20 34.39
C SER A 201 20.89 -3.48 33.63
N LEU A 202 21.23 -2.67 32.60
CA LEU A 202 20.25 -2.13 31.67
C LEU A 202 19.81 -3.16 30.62
N LYS A 203 20.70 -4.10 30.25
CA LYS A 203 20.40 -5.17 29.28
C LYS A 203 19.48 -6.26 29.80
N THR A 204 19.33 -6.48 31.11
CA THR A 204 18.35 -7.46 31.63
C THR A 204 16.90 -7.05 31.34
N HIS A 205 16.66 -5.79 30.94
CA HIS A 205 15.39 -5.31 30.38
C HIS A 205 15.37 -5.31 28.83
N LYS A 206 16.07 -6.26 28.21
CA LYS A 206 16.39 -6.33 26.76
C LYS A 206 15.21 -6.21 25.80
N ASN A 207 13.97 -6.49 26.23
CA ASN A 207 12.79 -6.41 25.37
C ASN A 207 12.31 -4.95 25.08
N LYS A 208 13.05 -3.90 25.48
CA LYS A 208 12.61 -2.49 25.35
C LYS A 208 13.63 -1.48 24.80
N TRP A 209 14.83 -1.86 24.32
CA TRP A 209 15.91 -0.88 24.03
C TRP A 209 16.74 -1.15 22.76
N ASN A 210 17.16 -0.07 22.07
CA ASN A 210 18.23 -0.09 21.05
C ASN A 210 19.43 0.74 21.53
N TYR A 211 20.65 0.30 21.19
CA TYR A 211 21.91 0.98 21.49
C TYR A 211 22.40 1.80 20.28
N THR A 212 22.78 3.05 20.49
CA THR A 212 23.59 3.83 19.52
C THR A 212 24.81 4.43 20.22
N ASN A 213 25.89 4.58 19.45
CA ASN A 213 27.26 4.53 19.97
C ASN A 213 27.75 5.70 20.82
N ASN A 214 26.98 6.78 21.03
CA ASN A 214 27.46 7.91 21.86
C ASN A 214 26.38 8.67 22.65
N ARG A 215 25.15 8.13 22.78
CA ARG A 215 24.08 8.74 23.60
C ARG A 215 23.09 7.67 24.05
N PHE A 216 22.68 7.67 25.32
CA PHE A 216 21.64 6.77 25.82
C PHE A 216 20.26 7.39 25.54
N GLU A 217 19.67 7.11 24.38
CA GLU A 217 18.29 7.50 24.06
C GLU A 217 17.38 6.26 24.02
N SER A 218 16.22 6.33 24.68
CA SER A 218 15.19 5.26 24.67
C SER A 218 14.51 5.16 23.32
N LYS A 219 14.03 3.96 22.98
CA LYS A 219 12.86 3.83 22.10
C LYS A 219 11.59 4.16 22.90
N PRO A 220 10.56 4.76 22.28
CA PRO A 220 9.23 4.85 22.89
C PRO A 220 8.75 3.44 23.21
N VAL A 221 8.55 3.18 24.51
CA VAL A 221 7.96 1.93 24.98
C VAL A 221 6.46 2.10 24.94
N ILE A 222 5.80 1.40 24.02
CA ILE A 222 4.34 1.23 24.05
C ILE A 222 4.07 0.03 24.96
N SER A 223 3.65 0.27 26.20
CA SER A 223 3.05 -0.79 27.02
C SER A 223 1.56 -0.49 27.14
N LYS A 224 0.76 -1.29 26.45
CA LYS A 224 -0.68 -1.33 26.69
C LYS A 224 -0.91 -2.04 28.03
N HIS A 225 -1.51 -1.33 28.98
CA HIS A 225 -2.32 -1.95 30.01
C HIS A 225 -3.74 -2.09 29.46
#